data_AF-A0A962E3G7-F1
#
_entry.id   AF-A0A962E3G7-F1
#
_cell.length_a   1.000
_cell.length_b   1.000
_cell.length_c   1.000
_cell.angle_alpha   90.00
_cell.angle_beta   90.00
_cell.angle_gamma   90.00
#
_symmetry.space_group_name_H-M   'P 1'
#
loop_
_entity.id
_entity.type
_entity.pdbx_description
1 polymer ?
#
loop_
_entity_poly.entity_id
_entity_poly.type
_entity_poly.pdbx_seq_one_letter_code
_entity_poly.pdbx_strand_id
1 'polypeptide(L)'
;MPENSPRLRRVYDYLAWWLFELDEQALSLELARAVDPGDDQAPWQSRLILLLEASAGLHEDQRQALVAVVQASPCSRIELTVLQRALAGERDFAQTELPAVCEGPEAARLSQLGVRWQPDWLGTIQPEPYSSPLVRRLLDQGGVPRLSEASKRAIRALLSPQG
;
A
#
# COMPACT_ATOMS: atom_id res chain seq x y z
N MET A 1 16.75 14.33 5.88
CA MET A 1 16.17 13.43 4.87
C MET A 1 17.06 13.47 3.63
N PRO A 2 17.32 12.32 2.98
CA PRO A 2 17.96 12.33 1.67
C PRO A 2 17.15 13.28 0.77
N GLU A 3 17.89 14.13 0.07
CA GLU A 3 17.49 15.33 -0.64
C GLU A 3 16.13 15.21 -1.36
N ASN A 4 15.44 16.34 -1.52
CA ASN A 4 14.11 16.55 -2.13
C ASN A 4 13.91 16.03 -3.57
N SER A 5 14.66 15.02 -4.01
CA SER A 5 14.51 14.33 -5.27
C SER A 5 13.19 13.54 -5.31
N PRO A 6 12.25 13.89 -6.22
CA PRO A 6 11.01 13.14 -6.40
C PRO A 6 11.25 11.66 -6.75
N ARG A 7 12.39 11.34 -7.38
CA ARG A 7 12.77 9.96 -7.71
C ARG A 7 13.06 9.13 -6.46
N LEU A 8 13.80 9.69 -5.51
CA LEU A 8 14.12 9.00 -4.26
C LEU A 8 12.87 8.80 -3.40
N ARG A 9 11.96 9.79 -3.35
CA ARG A 9 10.68 9.64 -2.66
C ARG A 9 9.87 8.45 -3.20
N ARG A 10 9.79 8.28 -4.52
CA ARG A 10 9.13 7.11 -5.13
C ARG A 10 9.80 5.79 -4.76
N VAL A 11 11.14 5.74 -4.74
CA VAL A 11 11.86 4.51 -4.35
C VAL A 11 11.53 4.14 -2.91
N TYR A 12 11.55 5.10 -1.98
CA TYR A 12 11.21 4.84 -0.59
C TYR A 12 9.75 4.47 -0.39
N ASP A 13 8.85 5.05 -1.17
CA ASP A 13 7.43 4.70 -1.16
C ASP A 13 7.18 3.25 -1.59
N TYR A 14 7.82 2.81 -2.68
CA TYR A 14 7.78 1.40 -3.09
C TYR A 14 8.38 0.47 -2.02
N LEU A 15 9.48 0.88 -1.39
CA LEU A 15 10.08 0.13 -0.29
C LEU A 15 9.15 0.04 0.92
N ALA A 16 8.49 1.15 1.29
CA ALA A 16 7.50 1.19 2.37
C ALA A 16 6.35 0.21 2.09
N TRP A 17 5.80 0.24 0.87
CA TRP A 17 4.75 -0.68 0.45
C TRP A 17 5.19 -2.13 0.52
N TRP A 18 6.37 -2.44 -0.02
CA TRP A 18 6.90 -3.80 0.01
C TRP A 18 7.08 -4.32 1.45
N LEU A 19 7.59 -3.48 2.36
CA LEU A 19 7.69 -3.81 3.78
C LEU A 19 6.33 -4.04 4.44
N PHE A 20 5.33 -3.24 4.08
CA PHE A 20 3.96 -3.43 4.54
C PHE A 20 3.38 -4.78 4.05
N GLU A 21 3.61 -5.12 2.78
CA GLU A 21 3.20 -6.42 2.23
C GLU A 21 3.89 -7.59 2.95
N LEU A 22 5.13 -7.40 3.40
CA LEU A 22 5.91 -8.39 4.15
C LEU A 22 5.59 -8.48 5.65
N ASP A 23 4.60 -7.73 6.15
CA ASP A 23 4.26 -7.64 7.57
C ASP A 23 5.38 -7.05 8.46
N GLU A 24 6.25 -6.22 7.88
CA GLU A 24 7.28 -5.47 8.61
C GLU A 24 6.74 -4.10 9.06
N GLN A 25 5.62 -4.12 9.80
CA GLN A 25 4.76 -2.96 10.13
C GLN A 25 5.54 -1.77 10.70
N ALA A 26 6.45 -2.02 11.64
CA ALA A 26 7.21 -0.94 12.28
C ALA A 26 8.11 -0.20 11.27
N LEU A 27 8.75 -0.92 10.34
CA LEU A 27 9.63 -0.35 9.33
C LEU A 27 8.84 0.32 8.20
N SER A 28 7.73 -0.28 7.77
CA SER A 28 6.86 0.32 6.75
C SER A 28 6.28 1.65 7.22
N LEU A 29 5.85 1.74 8.49
CA LEU A 29 5.37 2.98 9.10
C LEU A 29 6.47 4.04 9.22
N GLU A 30 7.67 3.65 9.64
CA GLU A 30 8.81 4.57 9.74
C GLU A 30 9.13 5.20 8.38
N LEU A 31 9.19 4.39 7.32
CA LEU A 31 9.38 4.87 5.95
C LEU A 31 8.20 5.69 5.43
N ALA A 32 6.96 5.25 5.65
CA ALA A 32 5.78 5.95 5.15
C ALA A 32 5.68 7.37 5.73
N ARG A 33 5.97 7.54 7.04
CA ARG A 33 6.05 8.87 7.67
C ARG A 33 7.20 9.72 7.16
N ALA A 34 8.33 9.09 6.84
CA ALA A 34 9.45 9.81 6.25
C ALA A 34 9.11 10.31 4.84
N VAL A 35 8.42 9.48 4.03
CA VAL A 35 8.03 9.81 2.65
C VAL A 35 6.90 10.83 2.58
N ASP A 36 5.93 10.77 3.49
CA ASP A 36 4.81 11.71 3.58
C ASP A 36 4.92 12.63 4.80
N PRO A 37 5.67 13.75 4.69
CA PRO A 37 5.72 14.77 5.73
C PRO A 37 4.45 15.66 5.78
N GLY A 38 3.38 15.34 5.04
CA GLY A 38 2.20 16.18 4.88
C GLY A 38 2.26 17.13 3.68
N ASP A 39 2.95 16.72 2.61
CA ASP A 39 3.07 17.44 1.35
C ASP A 39 2.08 16.87 0.31
N ASP A 40 1.40 17.72 -0.45
CA ASP A 40 0.46 17.34 -1.51
C ASP A 40 1.06 16.34 -2.51
N GLN A 41 2.37 16.39 -2.75
CA GLN A 41 3.07 15.52 -3.69
C GLN A 41 3.50 14.16 -3.15
N ALA A 42 3.16 13.81 -1.90
CA ALA A 42 3.54 12.51 -1.36
C ALA A 42 2.91 11.37 -2.19
N PRO A 43 3.69 10.31 -2.51
CA PRO A 43 3.16 9.12 -3.16
C PRO A 43 2.01 8.45 -2.39
N TRP A 44 1.13 7.76 -3.09
CA TRP A 44 -0.14 7.30 -2.54
C TRP A 44 -0.01 6.04 -1.68
N GLN A 45 0.99 5.17 -1.91
CA GLN A 45 1.18 3.95 -1.11
C GLN A 45 1.49 4.26 0.36
N SER A 46 2.39 5.19 0.63
CA SER A 46 2.72 5.61 2.01
C SER A 46 1.49 6.11 2.75
N ARG A 47 0.60 6.85 2.07
CA ARG A 47 -0.68 7.32 2.63
C ARG A 47 -1.61 6.17 2.98
N LEU A 48 -1.73 5.18 2.10
CA LEU A 48 -2.49 3.97 2.39
C LEU A 48 -1.94 3.23 3.60
N ILE A 49 -0.63 3.04 3.71
CA ILE A 49 0.00 2.38 4.87
C ILE A 49 -0.41 3.12 6.16
N LEU A 50 -0.27 4.44 6.19
CA LEU A 50 -0.67 5.25 7.35
C LEU A 50 -2.15 5.11 7.70
N LEU A 51 -3.03 4.95 6.71
CA LEU A 51 -4.47 4.77 6.92
C LEU A 51 -4.87 3.35 7.34
N LEU A 52 -4.15 2.34 6.85
CA LEU A 52 -4.41 0.90 7.09
C LEU A 52 -3.83 0.42 8.42
N GLU A 53 -2.72 1.01 8.86
CA GLU A 53 -2.03 0.63 10.10
C GLU A 53 -2.64 1.34 11.31
N ALA A 54 -3.31 0.58 12.19
CA ALA A 54 -3.89 1.14 13.42
C ALA A 54 -2.83 1.78 14.33
N SER A 55 -1.60 1.25 14.32
CA SER A 55 -0.48 1.75 15.12
C SER A 55 0.14 3.05 14.57
N ALA A 56 -0.35 3.56 13.44
CA ALA A 56 0.08 4.85 12.90
C ALA A 56 -0.24 6.04 13.82
N GLY A 57 -1.16 5.88 14.80
CA GLY A 57 -1.42 6.90 15.82
C GLY A 57 -1.89 8.25 15.25
N LEU A 58 -2.56 8.24 14.10
CA LEU A 58 -3.03 9.44 13.43
C LEU A 58 -4.12 10.13 14.26
N HIS A 59 -4.01 11.45 14.41
CA HIS A 59 -5.12 12.26 14.89
C HIS A 59 -6.26 12.29 13.85
N GLU A 60 -7.48 12.56 14.29
CA GLU A 60 -8.65 12.57 13.41
C GLU A 60 -8.48 13.54 12.22
N ASP A 61 -8.01 14.76 12.46
CA ASP A 61 -7.78 15.75 11.39
C ASP A 61 -6.74 15.27 10.36
N GLN A 62 -5.68 14.61 10.83
CA GLN A 62 -4.63 14.04 9.97
C GLN A 62 -5.19 12.88 9.15
N ARG A 63 -5.98 12.01 9.78
CA ARG A 63 -6.66 10.90 9.11
C ARG A 63 -7.60 11.43 8.02
N GLN A 64 -8.41 12.44 8.32
CA GLN A 64 -9.32 13.04 7.35
C GLN A 64 -8.58 13.65 6.17
N ALA A 65 -7.48 14.37 6.40
CA ALA A 65 -6.65 14.92 5.34
C ALA A 65 -6.09 13.82 4.43
N LEU A 66 -5.52 12.75 5.00
CA LEU A 66 -5.01 11.61 4.24
C LEU A 66 -6.10 10.89 3.46
N VAL A 67 -7.27 10.67 4.08
CA VAL A 67 -8.43 10.06 3.42
C VAL A 67 -8.88 10.90 2.24
N ALA A 68 -9.00 12.23 2.39
CA ALA A 68 -9.41 13.12 1.31
C ALA A 68 -8.49 12.99 0.08
N VAL A 69 -7.19 12.86 0.31
CA VAL A 69 -6.22 12.70 -0.77
C VAL A 69 -6.31 11.32 -1.43
N VAL A 70 -6.39 10.24 -0.66
CA VAL A 70 -6.56 8.88 -1.22
C VAL A 70 -7.88 8.76 -1.97
N GLN A 71 -8.93 9.42 -1.49
CA GLN A 71 -10.25 9.42 -2.11
C GLN A 71 -10.34 10.24 -3.41
N ALA A 72 -9.35 11.07 -3.73
CA ALA A 72 -9.29 11.81 -4.99
C ALA A 72 -9.10 10.87 -6.20
N SER A 73 -8.49 9.69 -6.01
CA SER A 73 -8.38 8.64 -7.02
C SER A 73 -9.47 7.58 -6.82
N PRO A 74 -10.31 7.29 -7.83
CA PRO A 74 -11.30 6.22 -7.73
C PRO A 74 -10.68 4.86 -7.38
N CYS A 75 -9.49 4.57 -7.90
CA CYS A 75 -8.80 3.29 -7.74
C CYS A 75 -8.25 3.13 -6.33
N SER A 76 -7.51 4.13 -5.85
CA SER A 76 -6.93 4.13 -4.51
C SER A 76 -8.01 4.19 -3.42
N ARG A 77 -9.17 4.82 -3.68
CA ARG A 77 -10.35 4.76 -2.80
C ARG A 77 -10.91 3.35 -2.65
N ILE A 78 -11.08 2.64 -3.76
CA ILE A 78 -11.56 1.24 -3.76
C ILE A 78 -10.52 0.36 -3.06
N GLU A 79 -9.24 0.56 -3.35
CA GLU A 79 -8.16 -0.18 -2.71
C GLU A 79 -8.15 0.01 -1.19
N LEU A 80 -8.23 1.25 -0.69
CA LEU A 80 -8.32 1.52 0.74
C LEU A 80 -9.50 0.76 1.36
N THR A 81 -10.67 0.84 0.74
CA THR A 81 -11.91 0.22 1.26
C THR A 81 -11.79 -1.30 1.30
N VAL A 82 -11.31 -1.92 0.21
CA VAL A 82 -11.17 -3.36 0.09
C VAL A 82 -10.09 -3.88 1.05
N LEU A 83 -8.94 -3.21 1.14
CA LEU A 83 -7.86 -3.61 2.04
C LEU A 83 -8.25 -3.47 3.51
N GLN A 84 -8.97 -2.41 3.91
CA GLN A 84 -9.49 -2.26 5.27
C GLN A 84 -10.42 -3.42 5.64
N ARG A 85 -11.36 -3.76 4.74
CA ARG A 85 -12.30 -4.88 4.92
C ARG A 85 -11.56 -6.22 4.97
N ALA A 86 -10.59 -6.42 4.09
CA ALA A 86 -9.80 -7.65 4.05
C ALA A 86 -8.94 -7.84 5.30
N LEU A 87 -8.30 -6.78 5.80
CA LEU A 87 -7.56 -6.77 7.06
C LEU A 87 -8.48 -7.02 8.27
N ALA A 88 -9.75 -6.61 8.19
CA ALA A 88 -10.78 -6.94 9.18
C ALA A 88 -11.32 -8.38 9.07
N GLY A 89 -10.85 -9.17 8.09
CA GLY A 89 -11.20 -10.59 7.94
C GLY A 89 -12.21 -10.90 6.83
N GLU A 90 -12.68 -9.90 6.09
CA GLU A 90 -13.57 -10.13 4.94
C GLU A 90 -12.81 -10.76 3.76
N ARG A 91 -13.52 -11.57 2.96
CA ARG A 91 -12.93 -12.39 1.89
C ARG A 91 -13.67 -12.35 0.55
N ASP A 92 -14.92 -11.86 0.53
CA ASP A 92 -15.71 -11.78 -0.70
C ASP A 92 -15.88 -10.33 -1.14
N PHE A 93 -15.29 -10.02 -2.29
CA PHE A 93 -15.35 -8.70 -2.91
C PHE A 93 -15.97 -8.74 -4.31
N ALA A 94 -16.66 -9.82 -4.67
CA ALA A 94 -17.20 -10.02 -6.02
C ALA A 94 -18.25 -8.98 -6.44
N GLN A 95 -18.87 -8.30 -5.46
CA GLN A 95 -19.83 -7.19 -5.66
C GLN A 95 -19.15 -5.82 -5.80
N THR A 96 -17.83 -5.75 -5.60
CA THR A 96 -17.05 -4.52 -5.78
C THR A 96 -16.59 -4.46 -7.22
N GLU A 97 -16.92 -3.36 -7.90
CA GLU A 97 -16.54 -3.13 -9.29
C GLU A 97 -15.36 -2.17 -9.39
N LEU A 98 -14.36 -2.54 -10.19
CA LEU A 98 -13.21 -1.72 -10.52
C LEU A 98 -13.49 -0.93 -11.82
N PRO A 99 -13.41 0.41 -11.80
CA PRO A 99 -13.52 1.24 -12.99
C PRO A 99 -12.47 0.86 -14.05
N ALA A 100 -12.84 0.98 -15.34
CA ALA A 100 -11.96 0.72 -16.47
C ALA A 100 -10.65 1.54 -16.48
N VAL A 101 -10.61 2.67 -15.75
CA VAL A 101 -9.44 3.55 -15.64
C VAL A 101 -8.39 3.08 -14.64
N CYS A 102 -8.67 2.04 -13.85
CA CYS A 102 -7.77 1.58 -12.80
C CYS A 102 -6.77 0.56 -13.35
N GLU A 103 -5.49 0.88 -13.44
CA GLU A 103 -4.49 -0.01 -14.02
C GLU A 103 -3.30 -0.27 -13.08
N GLY A 104 -2.40 -1.17 -13.50
CA GLY A 104 -1.16 -1.42 -12.79
C GLY A 104 -1.30 -2.20 -11.48
N PRO A 105 -0.43 -1.97 -10.48
CA PRO A 105 -0.35 -2.79 -9.28
C PRO A 105 -1.59 -2.75 -8.38
N GLU A 106 -2.30 -1.62 -8.31
CA GLU A 106 -3.55 -1.48 -7.51
C GLU A 106 -4.63 -2.42 -8.06
N ALA A 107 -4.90 -2.31 -9.35
CA ALA A 107 -5.87 -3.15 -10.05
C ALA A 107 -5.51 -4.63 -9.97
N ALA A 108 -4.22 -4.95 -10.03
CA ALA A 108 -3.72 -6.32 -9.87
C ALA A 108 -4.04 -6.91 -8.49
N ARG A 109 -3.77 -6.16 -7.42
CA ARG A 109 -4.10 -6.60 -6.05
C ARG A 109 -5.60 -6.76 -5.84
N LEU A 110 -6.39 -5.80 -6.33
CA LEU A 110 -7.84 -5.84 -6.17
C LEU A 110 -8.46 -7.03 -6.92
N SER A 111 -7.99 -7.30 -8.14
CA SER A 111 -8.40 -8.48 -8.91
C SER A 111 -8.08 -9.79 -8.17
N GLN A 112 -6.91 -9.90 -7.53
CA GLN A 112 -6.56 -11.09 -6.74
C GLN A 112 -7.41 -11.26 -5.48
N LEU A 113 -7.93 -10.15 -4.93
CA LEU A 113 -8.90 -10.18 -3.84
C LEU A 113 -10.33 -10.48 -4.33
N GLY A 114 -10.54 -10.69 -5.63
CA GLY A 114 -11.84 -11.05 -6.20
C GLY A 114 -12.71 -9.85 -6.58
N VAL A 115 -12.16 -8.63 -6.58
CA VAL A 115 -12.84 -7.44 -7.15
C VAL A 115 -12.98 -7.64 -8.66
N ARG A 116 -14.16 -7.35 -9.21
CA ARG A 116 -14.44 -7.54 -10.64
C ARG A 116 -14.21 -6.26 -11.42
N TRP A 117 -13.64 -6.38 -12.61
CA TRP A 117 -13.56 -5.26 -13.54
C TRP A 117 -14.92 -4.94 -14.17
N GLN A 118 -15.15 -3.67 -14.45
CA GLN A 118 -16.23 -3.22 -15.31
C GLN A 118 -15.66 -2.36 -16.46
N PRO A 119 -15.87 -2.75 -17.73
CA PRO A 119 -16.52 -3.98 -18.19
C PRO A 119 -15.69 -5.26 -17.92
N ASP A 120 -16.37 -6.39 -17.78
CA ASP A 120 -15.83 -7.66 -17.30
C ASP A 120 -14.77 -8.29 -18.21
N TRP A 121 -14.78 -7.97 -19.51
CA TRP A 121 -13.77 -8.44 -20.46
C TRP A 121 -12.35 -7.94 -20.11
N LEU A 122 -12.21 -6.83 -19.38
CA LEU A 122 -10.91 -6.38 -18.84
C LEU A 122 -10.33 -7.36 -17.81
N GLY A 123 -11.20 -8.13 -17.13
CA GLY A 123 -10.79 -9.17 -16.18
C GLY A 123 -10.11 -10.39 -16.81
N THR A 124 -10.15 -10.52 -18.15
CA THR A 124 -9.41 -11.59 -18.86
C THR A 124 -7.92 -11.28 -19.04
N ILE A 125 -7.54 -10.00 -18.89
CA ILE A 125 -6.14 -9.60 -18.83
C ILE A 125 -5.68 -9.95 -17.43
N GLN A 126 -4.96 -11.06 -17.28
CA GLN A 126 -4.24 -11.29 -16.04
C GLN A 126 -3.23 -10.15 -15.90
N PRO A 127 -3.37 -9.25 -14.91
CA PRO A 127 -2.28 -8.35 -14.62
C PRO A 127 -1.06 -9.23 -14.37
N GLU A 128 0.11 -8.83 -14.92
CA GLU A 128 1.38 -9.56 -14.80
C GLU A 128 1.53 -10.22 -13.42
N PRO A 129 2.22 -11.38 -13.29
CA PRO A 129 2.24 -12.20 -12.07
C PRO A 129 2.84 -11.45 -10.86
N TYR A 130 2.07 -10.53 -10.30
CA TYR A 130 2.36 -9.76 -9.12
C TYR A 130 1.77 -10.55 -7.97
N SER A 131 2.49 -11.54 -7.45
CA SER A 131 2.07 -12.22 -6.23
C SER A 131 2.23 -11.24 -5.06
N SER A 132 1.21 -10.43 -4.76
CA SER A 132 1.23 -9.54 -3.60
C SER A 132 1.35 -10.39 -2.32
N PRO A 133 2.44 -10.26 -1.54
CA PRO A 133 2.57 -10.96 -0.27
C PRO A 133 1.44 -10.59 0.70
N LEU A 134 0.92 -9.36 0.63
CA LEU A 134 -0.27 -8.93 1.35
C LEU A 134 -1.49 -9.75 0.97
N VAL A 135 -1.81 -9.86 -0.32
CA VAL A 135 -2.99 -10.63 -0.76
C VAL A 135 -2.86 -12.10 -0.38
N ARG A 136 -1.67 -12.69 -0.54
CA ARG A 136 -1.43 -14.08 -0.11
C ARG A 136 -1.64 -14.27 1.38
N ARG A 137 -1.18 -13.33 2.20
CA ARG A 137 -1.43 -13.33 3.65
C ARG A 137 -2.92 -13.17 3.96
N LEU A 138 -3.61 -12.26 3.28
CA LEU A 138 -5.04 -12.05 3.46
C LEU A 138 -5.87 -13.29 3.07
N LEU A 139 -5.43 -14.06 2.08
CA LEU A 139 -6.13 -15.27 1.62
C LEU A 139 -5.61 -16.57 2.27
N ASP A 140 -4.72 -16.49 3.25
CA ASP A 140 -4.06 -17.63 3.89
C ASP A 140 -3.32 -18.59 2.91
N GLN A 141 -2.82 -18.05 1.78
CA GLN A 141 -2.19 -18.79 0.68
C GLN A 141 -0.66 -18.97 0.85
N GLY A 142 -0.19 -19.18 2.08
CA GLY A 142 1.19 -19.51 2.42
C GLY A 142 1.94 -18.46 3.25
N GLY A 143 3.20 -18.78 3.57
CA GLY A 143 4.04 -17.94 4.42
C GLY A 143 4.56 -16.69 3.71
N VAL A 144 4.60 -15.58 4.45
CA VAL A 144 5.23 -14.33 4.02
C VAL A 144 6.74 -14.41 4.28
N PRO A 145 7.60 -14.05 3.31
CA PRO A 145 9.05 -13.98 3.53
C PRO A 145 9.37 -13.04 4.70
N ARG A 146 10.23 -13.46 5.62
CA ARG A 146 10.70 -12.61 6.72
C ARG A 146 12.02 -11.95 6.36
N LEU A 147 12.18 -10.67 6.71
CA LEU A 147 13.46 -10.01 6.55
C LEU A 147 14.46 -10.44 7.62
N SER A 148 15.73 -10.56 7.21
CA SER A 148 16.82 -10.74 8.16
C SER A 148 17.05 -9.46 8.98
N GLU A 149 17.53 -9.59 10.22
CA GLU A 149 17.89 -8.43 11.04
C GLU A 149 18.97 -7.55 10.38
N ALA A 150 19.86 -8.14 9.58
CA ALA A 150 20.83 -7.38 8.80
C ALA A 150 20.14 -6.48 7.76
N SER A 151 19.14 -7.00 7.04
CA SER A 151 18.33 -6.24 6.09
C SER A 151 17.56 -5.12 6.79
N LYS A 152 16.93 -5.41 7.93
CA LYS A 152 16.21 -4.40 8.73
C LYS A 152 17.13 -3.26 9.18
N ARG A 153 18.33 -3.58 9.66
CA ARG A 153 19.35 -2.58 10.02
C ARG A 153 19.80 -1.76 8.82
N ALA A 154 20.05 -2.39 7.67
CA ALA A 154 20.44 -1.69 6.45
C ALA A 154 19.36 -0.70 6.00
N ILE A 155 18.09 -1.07 6.07
CA ILE A 155 16.96 -0.19 5.73
C ILE A 155 16.88 1.00 6.69
N ARG A 156 16.99 0.79 8.00
CA ARG A 156 17.02 1.89 8.99
C ARG A 156 18.21 2.84 8.77
N ALA A 157 19.35 2.32 8.32
CA ALA A 157 20.50 3.15 7.99
C ALA A 157 20.23 4.07 6.79
N LEU A 158 19.31 3.73 5.88
CA LEU A 158 18.88 4.62 4.79
C LEU A 158 18.05 5.81 5.30
N LEU A 159 17.35 5.64 6.42
CA LEU A 159 16.51 6.68 7.02
C LEU A 159 17.30 7.64 7.91
N SER A 160 18.43 7.18 8.45
CA SER A 160 19.28 8.00 9.29
C SER A 160 20.01 9.04 8.44
N PRO A 161 19.90 10.35 8.73
CA PRO A 161 20.75 11.34 8.08
C PRO A 161 22.20 10.96 8.39
N GLN A 162 22.99 10.66 7.36
CA GLN A 162 24.43 10.57 7.55
C GLN A 162 24.89 11.92 8.05
N GLY A 163 25.36 11.95 9.30
CA GLY A 163 26.05 13.11 9.86
C GLY A 163 27.38 13.33 9.17
#